data_AF-A0A973ACR3-F1
#
_entry.id   AF-A0A973ACR3-F1
#
_cell.length_a   1.000
_cell.length_b   1.000
_cell.length_c   1.000
_cell.angle_alpha   90.00
_cell.angle_beta   90.00
_cell.angle_gamma   90.00
#
_symmetry.space_group_name_H-M   'P 1'
#
loop_
_entity.id
_entity.type
_entity.pdbx_description
1 polymer ?
#
loop_
_entity_poly.entity_id
_entity_poly.type
_entity_poly.pdbx_seq_one_letter_code
_entity_poly.pdbx_strand_id
1 'polypeptide(L)' 'VGAVMIVGGNIDHVTRVMTTSIALEVSKGNLALALGLGIILLVLSAGINGAAYLIQHSTKRWHA' A
#
# COMPACT_ATOMS: atom_id res chain seq x y z
N VAL A 1 7.95 -5.82 -9.10
CA VAL A 1 8.20 -6.60 -7.85
C VAL A 1 9.66 -6.55 -7.37
N GLY A 2 10.66 -6.29 -8.25
CA GLY A 2 12.09 -6.34 -7.89
C GLY A 2 12.52 -5.53 -6.64
N ALA A 3 12.12 -4.26 -6.54
CA ALA A 3 12.47 -3.41 -5.40
C ALA A 3 11.92 -3.93 -4.05
N VAL A 4 10.71 -4.51 -4.06
CA VAL A 4 10.07 -5.04 -2.87
C VAL A 4 10.75 -6.32 -2.36
N MET A 5 11.33 -7.12 -3.26
CA MET A 5 12.08 -8.33 -2.87
C MET A 5 13.39 -7.98 -2.16
N ILE A 6 14.06 -6.89 -2.57
CA ILE A 6 15.30 -6.42 -1.93
C ILE A 6 15.04 -5.90 -0.52
N VAL A 7 13.91 -5.21 -0.30
CA VAL A 7 13.50 -4.65 1.00
C VAL A 7 12.91 -5.73 1.93
N GLY A 8 12.83 -6.99 1.49
CA GLY A 8 12.32 -8.11 2.30
C GLY A 8 10.79 -8.17 2.39
N GLY A 9 10.09 -7.46 1.51
CA GLY A 9 8.61 -7.40 1.55
C GLY A 9 7.91 -8.63 0.96
N ASN A 10 8.63 -9.59 0.38
CA ASN A 10 8.05 -10.78 -0.24
C ASN A 10 8.85 -12.03 0.12
N ILE A 11 9.04 -12.23 1.42
CA ILE A 11 9.71 -13.41 2.00
C ILE A 11 8.66 -14.49 2.18
N ASP A 12 8.94 -15.68 1.65
CA ASP A 12 7.99 -16.78 1.71
C ASP A 12 7.65 -17.14 3.16
N HIS A 13 6.36 -17.31 3.44
CA HIS A 13 5.80 -17.65 4.76
C HIS A 13 6.12 -16.66 5.91
N VAL A 14 6.74 -15.50 5.65
CA VAL A 14 7.07 -14.49 6.68
C VAL A 14 6.30 -13.20 6.46
N THR A 15 6.49 -12.56 5.31
CA THR A 15 5.88 -11.26 4.99
C THR A 15 5.62 -11.16 3.49
N ARG A 16 4.44 -10.62 3.13
CA ARG A 16 4.08 -10.37 1.73
C ARG A 16 3.48 -8.98 1.59
N VAL A 17 4.01 -8.20 0.64
CA VAL A 17 3.45 -6.89 0.32
C VAL A 17 2.06 -7.06 -0.27
N MET A 18 1.15 -6.25 0.24
CA MET A 18 -0.27 -6.28 -0.09
C MET A 18 -0.54 -6.21 -1.61
N THR A 19 0.23 -5.42 -2.37
CA THR A 19 0.11 -5.34 -3.84
C THR A 19 0.47 -6.66 -4.55
N THR A 20 1.46 -7.41 -4.04
CA THR A 20 1.79 -8.75 -4.55
C THR A 20 0.70 -9.76 -4.19
N SER A 21 0.11 -9.66 -2.99
CA SER A 21 -1.02 -10.50 -2.59
C SER A 21 -2.23 -10.27 -3.48
N ILE A 22 -2.54 -9.01 -3.82
CA ILE A 22 -3.63 -8.66 -4.75
C ILE A 22 -3.39 -9.31 -6.11
N ALA A 23 -2.19 -9.16 -6.67
CA ALA A 23 -1.84 -9.76 -7.96
C ALA A 23 -1.93 -11.30 -7.93
N LEU A 24 -1.49 -11.93 -6.84
CA LEU A 24 -1.58 -13.39 -6.67
C LEU A 24 -3.04 -13.85 -6.66
N GLU A 25 -3.91 -13.11 -5.98
CA GLU A 25 -5.31 -13.48 -5.84
C GLU A 25 -6.12 -13.25 -7.13
N VAL A 26 -5.77 -12.22 -7.91
CA VAL A 26 -6.26 -12.04 -9.29
C VAL A 26 -5.82 -13.22 -10.18
N SER A 27 -4.55 -13.63 -10.11
CA SER A 27 -4.03 -14.76 -10.89
C SER A 27 -4.65 -16.11 -10.49
N LYS A 28 -5.16 -16.25 -9.25
CA LYS A 28 -5.95 -17.41 -8.81
C LYS A 28 -7.42 -17.35 -9.22
N GLY A 29 -7.88 -16.25 -9.80
CA GLY A 29 -9.29 -16.02 -10.17
C GLY A 29 -10.19 -15.55 -9.03
N ASN A 30 -9.66 -15.32 -7.83
CA ASN A 30 -10.45 -14.83 -6.69
C ASN A 30 -10.52 -13.29 -6.68
N LEU A 31 -11.30 -12.78 -7.63
CA LEU A 31 -11.48 -11.35 -7.86
C LEU A 31 -12.13 -10.63 -6.66
N ALA A 32 -13.05 -11.29 -5.94
CA ALA A 32 -13.72 -10.69 -4.79
C ALA A 32 -12.71 -10.32 -3.68
N LEU A 33 -11.81 -11.24 -3.34
CA LEU A 33 -10.80 -11.00 -2.32
C LEU A 33 -9.73 -10.01 -2.80
N ALA A 34 -9.33 -10.08 -4.07
CA ALA A 34 -8.41 -9.12 -4.67
C ALA A 34 -8.95 -7.68 -4.62
N LEU A 35 -10.21 -7.47 -4.98
CA LEU A 35 -10.87 -6.17 -4.95
C LEU A 35 -11.02 -5.64 -3.52
N GLY A 36 -11.40 -6.51 -2.57
CA GLY A 36 -11.47 -6.14 -1.15
C GLY A 36 -10.12 -5.64 -0.61
N LEU A 37 -9.04 -6.39 -0.87
CA LEU A 37 -7.69 -5.97 -0.50
C LEU A 37 -7.25 -4.68 -1.21
N GLY A 38 -7.64 -4.51 -2.48
CA GLY A 38 -7.37 -3.29 -3.25
C GLY A 38 -8.01 -2.05 -2.66
N ILE A 39 -9.28 -2.13 -2.24
CA ILE A 39 -9.99 -1.00 -1.62
C ILE A 39 -9.32 -0.62 -0.28
N ILE A 40 -8.95 -1.61 0.54
CA ILE A 40 -8.25 -1.36 1.81
C ILE A 40 -6.92 -0.64 1.56
N LEU A 41 -6.14 -1.11 0.60
CA LEU A 41 -4.86 -0.49 0.21
C LEU A 41 -5.06 0.99 -0.20
N LEU A 42 -6.07 1.26 -1.03
CA LEU A 42 -6.35 2.62 -1.51
C LEU A 42 -6.77 3.56 -0.38
N VAL A 43 -7.62 3.11 0.53
CA VAL A 43 -8.05 3.91 1.70
C VAL A 43 -6.86 4.23 2.61
N LEU A 44 -6.00 3.25 2.89
CA LEU A 44 -4.80 3.46 3.69
C LEU A 44 -3.82 4.42 3.01
N SER A 45 -3.59 4.24 1.71
CA SER A 45 -2.69 5.11 0.94
C SER A 45 -3.19 6.55 0.91
N ALA A 46 -4.47 6.75 0.60
CA ALA A 46 -5.09 8.07 0.58
C ALA A 46 -5.11 8.71 1.99
N GLY A 47 -5.39 7.92 3.03
CA GLY A 47 -5.40 8.38 4.41
C GLY A 47 -4.02 8.86 4.88
N ILE A 48 -2.97 8.07 4.64
CA ILE A 48 -1.58 8.44 4.99
C ILE A 48 -1.13 9.65 4.17
N ASN A 49 -1.39 9.67 2.86
CA ASN A 49 -1.01 10.78 2.00
C ASN A 49 -1.75 12.08 2.37
N GLY A 50 -3.05 11.98 2.67
CA GLY A 50 -3.85 13.10 3.16
C GLY A 50 -3.38 13.62 4.51
N ALA A 51 -3.09 12.73 5.47
CA ALA A 51 -2.54 13.10 6.76
C ALA A 51 -1.17 13.79 6.60
N ALA A 52 -0.28 13.22 5.79
CA ALA A 52 1.02 13.82 5.48
C ALA A 52 0.87 15.20 4.83
N TYR A 53 -0.10 15.37 3.93
CA TYR A 53 -0.41 16.65 3.30
C TYR A 53 -0.88 17.69 4.32
N LEU A 54 -1.78 17.34 5.25
CA LEU A 54 -2.25 18.25 6.30
C LEU A 54 -1.13 18.66 7.27
N ILE A 55 -0.26 17.72 7.64
CA ILE A 55 0.92 17.99 8.47
C ILE A 55 1.86 18.95 7.74
N GLN A 56 2.18 18.67 6.47
CA GLN A 56 3.10 19.49 5.69
C GLN A 56 2.53 20.89 5.39
N HIS A 57 1.21 20.99 5.17
CA HIS A 57 0.53 22.28 5.02
C HIS A 57 0.63 23.12 6.29
N SER A 58 0.56 22.50 7.46
CA SER A 58 0.73 23.18 8.75
C SER A 58 2.18 23.66 8.94
N THR A 59 3.18 22.87 8.53
CA THR A 59 4.60 23.23 8.66
C THR A 59 5.03 24.32 7.67
N LYS A 60 4.52 24.32 6.44
CA LYS A 60 4.85 25.36 5.43
C LYS A 60 4.41 26.77 5.83
N ARG A 61 3.43 26.91 6.75
CA ARG A 61 2.96 28.20 7.27
C ARG A 61 3.91 28.86 8.27
N TRP A 62 4.92 28.14 8.78
CA TRP A 62 5.90 28.67 9.74
C TRP A 62 7.18 29.19 9.08
N HIS A 63 7.39 28.90 7.79
CA HIS A 63 8.58 29.32 7.04
C HIS A 63 8.30 30.45 6.02
N ALA A 64 7.15 31.10 6.11
CA ALA A 64 6.78 32.31 5.36
C ALA A 64 6.43 33.42 6.36
#